data_AF-A0A966EY13-F1
#
_entry.id   AF-A0A966EY13-F1
#
_cell.length_a   1.000
_cell.length_b   1.000
_cell.length_c   1.000
_cell.angle_alpha   90.00
_cell.angle_beta   90.00
_cell.angle_gamma   90.00
#
_symmetry.space_group_name_H-M   'P 1'
#
loop_
_entity.id
_entity.type
_entity.pdbx_description
1 polymer ?
#
loop_
_entity_poly.entity_id
_entity_poly.type
_entity_poly.pdbx_seq_one_letter_code
_entity_poly.pdbx_strand_id
1 'polypeptide(L)'
;MKVKKIKIELNKKDKEEIDFYKSLVILAKLIYEKRMALDLTQKDLAIKSGTTQRIISNIENAELNIGIKLLLKITKVLDLNLKLNEISLLNNDKTERVLRGANNYLKENLNTKLLKQELAR
;
A
#
# COMPACT_ATOMS: atom_id res chain seq x y z
N MET A 1 -29.56 4.32 30.27
CA MET A 1 -29.07 5.56 29.63
C MET A 1 -29.63 5.66 28.22
N LYS A 2 -30.30 6.76 27.86
CA LYS A 2 -30.75 7.01 26.47
C LYS A 2 -29.58 7.61 25.70
N VAL A 3 -28.99 6.87 24.75
CA VAL A 3 -28.01 7.45 23.82
C VAL A 3 -28.77 8.37 22.88
N LYS A 4 -28.54 9.69 22.97
CA LYS A 4 -29.06 10.67 22.01
C LYS A 4 -28.43 10.34 20.65
N LYS A 5 -29.24 9.89 19.67
CA LYS A 5 -28.85 9.92 18.26
C LYS A 5 -28.76 11.38 17.84
N ILE A 6 -27.54 11.93 17.86
CA ILE A 6 -27.26 13.23 17.24
C ILE A 6 -27.25 12.98 15.73
N LYS A 7 -28.25 13.51 15.02
CA LYS A 7 -28.20 13.60 13.55
C LYS A 7 -27.20 14.71 13.23
N ILE A 8 -25.96 14.33 12.93
CA ILE A 8 -24.95 15.26 12.42
C ILE A 8 -25.13 15.27 10.91
N GLU A 9 -25.63 16.38 10.35
CA GLU A 9 -25.62 16.61 8.91
C GLU A 9 -24.19 16.98 8.51
N LEU A 10 -23.44 15.98 8.03
CA LEU A 10 -22.06 16.15 7.59
C LEU A 10 -22.02 16.88 6.25
N ASN A 11 -21.19 17.92 6.17
CA ASN A 11 -20.96 18.62 4.90
C ASN A 11 -20.14 17.72 3.94
N LYS A 12 -20.05 18.09 2.66
CA LYS A 12 -19.35 17.29 1.64
C LYS A 12 -17.86 17.03 1.99
N LYS A 13 -17.19 18.02 2.57
CA LYS A 13 -15.76 17.94 2.94
C LYS A 13 -15.56 16.97 4.13
N ASP A 14 -16.42 17.04 5.13
CA ASP A 14 -16.40 16.10 6.27
C ASP A 14 -16.65 14.67 5.80
N LYS A 15 -17.51 14.49 4.79
CA LYS A 15 -17.78 13.19 4.19
C LYS A 15 -16.55 12.60 3.46
N GLU A 16 -15.84 13.41 2.68
CA GLU A 16 -14.61 13.01 1.99
C GLU A 16 -13.50 12.61 2.99
N GLU A 17 -13.34 13.38 4.06
CA GLU A 17 -12.38 13.07 5.13
C GLU A 17 -12.76 11.77 5.87
N ILE A 18 -14.04 11.59 6.20
CA ILE A 18 -14.56 10.35 6.79
C ILE A 18 -14.32 9.16 5.87
N ASP A 19 -14.60 9.29 4.57
CA ASP A 19 -14.42 8.20 3.61
C ASP A 19 -12.94 7.87 3.40
N PHE A 20 -12.05 8.87 3.50
CA PHE A 20 -10.61 8.65 3.55
C PHE A 20 -10.21 7.82 4.79
N TYR A 21 -10.62 8.22 6.00
CA TYR A 21 -10.32 7.46 7.22
C TYR A 21 -10.92 6.04 7.21
N LYS A 22 -12.12 5.85 6.65
CA LYS A 22 -12.69 4.51 6.45
C LYS A 22 -11.79 3.65 5.55
N SER A 23 -11.25 4.24 4.48
CA SER A 23 -10.34 3.54 3.57
C SER A 23 -9.06 3.09 4.28
N LEU A 24 -8.51 3.92 5.18
CA LEU A 24 -7.37 3.56 6.03
C LEU A 24 -7.69 2.37 6.94
N VAL A 25 -8.85 2.38 7.60
CA VAL A 25 -9.30 1.28 8.47
C VAL A 25 -9.51 -0.02 7.68
N ILE A 26 -10.12 0.06 6.49
CA ILE A 26 -10.32 -1.11 5.62
C ILE A 26 -8.96 -1.70 5.21
N LEU A 27 -8.01 -0.85 4.82
CA LEU A 27 -6.66 -1.29 4.45
C LEU A 27 -5.93 -1.95 5.62
N ALA A 28 -5.97 -1.34 6.81
CA ALA A 28 -5.38 -1.88 8.03
C ALA A 28 -5.92 -3.28 8.35
N LYS A 29 -7.25 -3.43 8.30
CA LYS A 29 -7.93 -4.71 8.52
C LYS A 29 -7.53 -5.75 7.46
N LEU A 30 -7.49 -5.38 6.19
CA LEU A 30 -7.09 -6.29 5.10
C LEU A 30 -5.66 -6.81 5.29
N ILE A 31 -4.72 -5.92 5.67
CA ILE A 31 -3.32 -6.29 5.94
C ILE A 31 -3.25 -7.28 7.11
N TYR A 32 -3.97 -7.01 8.21
CA TYR A 32 -4.05 -7.90 9.36
C TYR A 32 -4.59 -9.28 8.97
N GLU A 33 -5.74 -9.33 8.29
CA GLU A 33 -6.41 -10.59 7.93
C GLU A 33 -5.52 -11.45 7.01
N LYS A 34 -4.86 -10.83 6.02
CA LYS A 34 -3.95 -11.53 5.13
C LYS A 34 -2.69 -12.01 5.83
N ARG A 35 -2.13 -11.21 6.75
CA ARG A 35 -0.99 -11.64 7.55
C ARG A 35 -1.33 -12.87 8.38
N MET A 36 -2.48 -12.84 9.06
CA MET A 36 -2.97 -13.96 9.86
C MET A 36 -3.24 -15.21 9.01
N ALA A 37 -3.83 -15.05 7.82
CA ALA A 37 -4.09 -16.17 6.90
C ALA A 37 -2.80 -16.84 6.38
N LEU A 38 -1.66 -16.15 6.45
CA LEU A 38 -0.34 -16.67 6.10
C LEU A 38 0.46 -17.15 7.32
N ASP A 39 -0.16 -17.21 8.51
CA ASP A 39 0.48 -17.57 9.78
C ASP A 39 1.75 -16.75 10.10
N LEU A 40 1.75 -15.48 9.69
CA LEU A 40 2.87 -14.58 9.95
C LEU A 40 2.64 -13.80 11.23
N THR A 41 3.65 -13.70 12.10
CA THR A 41 3.64 -12.67 13.15
C THR A 41 3.87 -11.29 12.54
N GLN A 42 3.55 -10.22 13.28
CA GLN A 42 3.88 -8.85 12.84
C GLN A 42 5.40 -8.68 12.61
N LYS A 43 6.22 -9.39 13.39
CA LYS A 43 7.68 -9.41 13.23
C LYS A 43 8.09 -10.08 11.92
N ASP A 44 7.44 -11.18 11.54
CA ASP A 44 7.74 -11.88 10.28
C ASP A 44 7.40 -11.01 9.07
N LEU A 45 6.22 -10.38 9.08
CA LEU A 45 5.84 -9.44 8.02
C LEU A 45 6.82 -8.27 7.95
N ALA A 46 7.23 -7.72 9.09
CA ALA A 46 8.19 -6.63 9.15
C ALA A 46 9.53 -7.00 8.49
N ILE A 47 10.08 -8.18 8.84
CA ILE A 47 11.34 -8.68 8.26
C ILE A 47 11.20 -8.87 6.75
N LYS A 48 10.13 -9.54 6.31
CA LYS A 48 9.89 -9.81 4.88
C LYS A 48 9.67 -8.53 4.06
N SER A 49 9.09 -7.49 4.67
CA SER A 49 8.86 -6.19 4.02
C SER A 49 10.00 -5.19 4.21
N GLY A 50 11.03 -5.52 5.00
CA GLY A 50 12.16 -4.65 5.29
C GLY A 50 11.78 -3.41 6.12
N THR A 51 11.00 -3.61 7.18
CA THR A 51 10.57 -2.58 8.14
C THR A 51 10.64 -3.14 9.57
N THR A 52 10.07 -2.43 10.56
CA THR A 52 10.03 -2.86 11.96
C THR A 52 8.64 -3.36 12.37
N GLN A 53 8.58 -4.23 13.39
CA GLN A 53 7.31 -4.74 13.94
C GLN A 53 6.42 -3.60 14.45
N ARG A 54 6.99 -2.54 15.04
CA ARG A 54 6.27 -1.32 15.43
C ARG A 54 5.53 -0.69 14.24
N ILE A 55 6.18 -0.58 13.08
CA ILE A 55 5.54 -0.02 11.89
C ILE A 55 4.38 -0.90 11.42
N ILE A 56 4.52 -2.23 11.44
CA ILE A 56 3.41 -3.15 11.13
C ILE A 56 2.25 -2.99 12.13
N SER A 57 2.56 -2.87 13.43
CA SER A 57 1.54 -2.62 14.46
C SER A 57 0.78 -1.31 14.21
N ASN A 58 1.48 -0.21 13.91
CA ASN A 58 0.84 1.07 13.59
C ASN A 58 -0.06 0.94 12.36
N ILE A 59 0.39 0.23 11.32
CA ILE A 59 -0.38 -0.04 10.11
C ILE A 59 -1.70 -0.77 10.45
N GLU A 60 -1.63 -1.86 11.22
CA GLU A 60 -2.78 -2.67 11.58
C GLU A 60 -3.77 -1.94 12.52
N ASN A 61 -3.30 -0.91 13.22
CA ASN A 61 -4.12 -0.02 14.05
C ASN A 61 -4.65 1.22 13.29
N ALA A 62 -4.49 1.27 11.96
CA ALA A 62 -4.85 2.42 11.11
C ALA A 62 -4.10 3.74 11.42
N GLU A 63 -2.97 3.66 12.12
CA GLU A 63 -2.04 4.78 12.35
C GLU A 63 -1.06 4.88 11.17
N LEU A 64 -1.62 5.06 9.97
CA LEU A 64 -0.92 4.94 8.70
C LEU A 64 -0.22 6.25 8.30
N ASN A 65 1.06 6.37 8.66
CA ASN A 65 1.97 7.33 8.01
C ASN A 65 3.12 6.59 7.33
N ILE A 66 2.80 5.92 6.21
CA ILE A 66 3.75 5.10 5.46
C ILE A 66 3.89 5.56 4.01
N GLY A 67 5.11 5.50 3.49
CA GLY A 67 5.36 5.75 2.07
C GLY A 67 4.83 4.64 1.18
N ILE A 68 4.39 4.98 -0.03
CA ILE A 68 3.86 4.03 -1.03
C ILE A 68 4.82 2.87 -1.32
N LYS A 69 6.14 3.10 -1.30
CA LYS A 69 7.16 2.07 -1.51
C LYS A 69 7.09 0.96 -0.45
N LEU A 70 6.85 1.32 0.82
CA LEU A 70 6.71 0.33 1.89
C LEU A 70 5.38 -0.42 1.75
N LEU A 71 4.29 0.31 1.44
CA LEU A 71 2.99 -0.31 1.19
C LEU A 71 3.06 -1.38 0.08
N LEU A 72 3.72 -1.08 -1.04
CA LEU A 72 3.91 -2.03 -2.14
C LEU A 72 4.75 -3.25 -1.75
N LYS A 73 5.74 -3.10 -0.87
CA LYS A 73 6.50 -4.24 -0.34
C LYS A 73 5.63 -5.13 0.55
N ILE A 74 4.81 -4.52 1.40
CA ILE A 74 3.87 -5.24 2.27
C ILE A 74 2.86 -6.00 1.42
N THR A 75 2.24 -5.34 0.44
CA THR A 75 1.23 -5.98 -0.41
C THR A 75 1.82 -7.12 -1.23
N LYS A 76 3.08 -6.99 -1.69
CA LYS A 76 3.79 -8.09 -2.36
C LYS A 76 4.02 -9.30 -1.45
N VAL A 77 4.36 -9.09 -0.17
CA VAL A 77 4.53 -10.20 0.80
C VAL A 77 3.20 -10.89 1.10
N LEU A 78 2.10 -10.12 1.14
CA LEU A 78 0.77 -10.60 1.47
C LEU A 78 -0.04 -11.10 0.26
N ASP A 79 0.58 -11.15 -0.92
CA ASP A 79 -0.06 -11.46 -2.20
C ASP A 79 -1.35 -10.65 -2.44
N LEU A 80 -1.29 -9.37 -2.09
CA LEU A 80 -2.36 -8.41 -2.27
C LEU A 80 -2.18 -7.67 -3.58
N ASN A 81 -3.20 -7.76 -4.44
CA ASN A 81 -3.26 -6.98 -5.67
C ASN A 81 -4.01 -5.66 -5.43
N LEU A 82 -3.27 -4.56 -5.31
CA LEU A 82 -3.86 -3.22 -5.22
C LEU A 82 -4.17 -2.71 -6.62
N LYS A 83 -5.45 -2.54 -6.94
CA LYS A 83 -5.89 -1.81 -8.12
C LYS A 83 -6.09 -0.34 -7.76
N LEU A 84 -5.29 0.54 -8.36
CA LEU A 84 -5.50 1.98 -8.31
C LEU A 84 -6.46 2.34 -9.44
N ASN A 85 -7.74 2.52 -9.10
CA ASN A 85 -8.80 2.62 -10.09
C ASN A 85 -8.79 3.98 -10.83
N GLU A 86 -8.32 5.04 -10.17
CA GLU A 86 -8.15 6.36 -10.77
C GLU A 86 -6.89 7.03 -10.24
N ILE A 87 -5.91 7.25 -11.12
CA ILE A 87 -4.87 8.24 -10.91
C ILE A 87 -5.18 9.35 -11.90
N SER A 88 -5.84 10.42 -11.46
CA SER A 88 -5.89 11.65 -12.24
C SER A 88 -4.50 12.27 -12.21
N LEU A 89 -3.67 11.90 -13.18
CA LEU A 89 -2.41 12.61 -13.40
C LEU A 89 -2.77 14.03 -13.79
N LEU A 90 -2.40 15.00 -12.94
CA LEU A 90 -2.16 16.34 -13.43
C LEU A 90 -0.97 16.20 -14.37
N ASN A 91 -1.24 16.08 -15.67
CA ASN A 91 -0.23 15.99 -16.72
C ASN A 91 0.76 17.15 -16.52
N ASN A 92 1.91 16.82 -15.95
CA ASN A 92 3.00 17.76 -15.73
C ASN A 92 4.32 17.08 -16.11
N ASP A 93 5.27 17.87 -16.61
CA ASP A 93 6.56 17.40 -17.13
C ASP A 93 7.34 16.51 -16.13
N LYS A 94 7.11 16.74 -14.83
CA LYS A 94 7.72 15.93 -13.76
C LYS A 94 7.24 14.48 -13.80
N THR A 95 5.97 14.24 -14.08
CA THR A 95 5.39 12.89 -14.15
C THR A 95 5.97 12.11 -15.32
N GLU A 96 6.05 12.70 -16.51
CA GLU A 96 6.67 12.06 -17.68
C GLU A 96 8.12 11.66 -17.42
N ARG A 97 8.90 12.56 -16.82
CA ARG A 97 10.31 12.28 -16.51
C ARG A 97 10.47 11.11 -15.54
N VAL A 98 9.62 11.03 -14.52
CA VAL A 98 9.63 9.93 -13.54
C VAL A 98 9.25 8.61 -14.22
N LEU A 99 8.22 8.60 -15.07
CA LEU A 99 7.79 7.40 -15.81
C LEU A 99 8.87 6.92 -16.79
N ARG A 100 9.53 7.83 -17.53
CA ARG A 100 10.66 7.49 -18.40
C ARG A 100 11.81 6.86 -17.63
N GLY A 101 12.17 7.43 -16.48
CA GLY A 101 13.22 6.88 -15.62
C GLY A 101 12.88 5.48 -15.11
N ALA A 102 11.65 5.25 -14.64
CA ALA A 102 11.20 3.94 -14.19
C ALA A 102 11.22 2.90 -15.33
N ASN A 103 10.77 3.28 -16.53
CA ASN A 103 10.76 2.38 -17.70
C ASN A 103 12.16 1.99 -18.16
N ASN A 104 13.13 2.91 -18.13
CA ASN A 104 14.52 2.60 -18.49
C ASN A 104 15.14 1.60 -17.49
N TYR A 105 14.96 1.84 -16.20
CA TYR A 105 15.42 0.92 -15.15
C TYR A 105 14.82 -0.49 -15.31
N LEU A 106 13.52 -0.59 -15.60
CA LEU A 106 12.86 -1.89 -15.81
C LEU A 106 13.44 -2.63 -17.02
N LYS A 107 13.65 -1.94 -18.14
CA LYS A 107 14.23 -2.52 -19.37
C LYS A 107 15.62 -3.08 -19.13
N GLU A 108 16.48 -2.34 -18.45
CA GLU A 108 17.85 -2.76 -18.14
C GLU A 108 17.86 -4.01 -17.26
N ASN A 109 17.07 -4.01 -16.18
CA ASN A 109 17.07 -5.12 -15.22
C ASN A 109 16.37 -6.39 -15.74
N LEU A 110 15.32 -6.26 -16.56
CA LEU A 110 14.65 -7.39 -17.18
C LEU A 110 15.54 -8.06 -18.24
N ASN A 111 16.20 -7.28 -19.10
CA ASN A 111 17.15 -7.81 -20.09
C ASN A 111 18.31 -8.55 -19.42
N THR A 112 18.84 -7.98 -18.34
CA THR A 112 19.95 -8.61 -17.61
C THR A 112 19.53 -9.93 -16.96
N LYS A 113 18.28 -10.02 -16.47
CA LYS A 113 17.74 -11.24 -15.87
C LYS A 113 17.45 -12.33 -16.90
N LEU A 114 16.96 -11.96 -18.08
CA LEU A 114 16.71 -12.88 -19.19
C LEU A 114 18.03 -13.46 -19.73
N LEU A 115 19.04 -12.62 -19.95
CA LEU A 115 20.36 -13.04 -20.42
C LEU A 115 21.03 -14.04 -19.47
N LYS A 116 20.90 -13.84 -18.15
CA LYS A 116 21.42 -14.77 -17.13
C LYS A 116 20.70 -16.13 -17.13
N GLN A 117 19.42 -16.16 -17.52
CA GLN A 117 18.66 -17.41 -17.63
C GLN A 117 19.00 -18.20 -18.89
N GLU A 118 19.32 -17.51 -19.98
CA GLU A 118 19.75 -18.14 -21.25
C GLU A 118 21.16 -18.73 -21.15
N LEU A 119 22.08 -18.05 -20.47
CA LEU A 119 23.46 -18.53 -20.26
C LEU A 119 23.59 -19.67 -19.24
N ALA A 120 22.53 -19.97 -18.48
CA ALA A 120 22.51 -21.04 -17.46
C ALA A 120 21.86 -22.34 -17.97
N ARG A 121 21.48 -22.40 -19.25
CA ARG A 121 21.00 -23.59 -19.96
C ARG A 121 22.12 -24.20 -20.78
#